data_AF-A0A6G3PJF8-F1
#
_entry.id   AF-A0A6G3PJF8-F1
#
_cell.length_a   1.000
_cell.length_b   1.000
_cell.length_c   1.000
_cell.angle_alpha   90.00
_cell.angle_beta   90.00
_cell.angle_gamma   90.00
#
_symmetry.space_group_name_H-M   'P 1'
#
loop_
_entity.id
_entity.type
_entity.pdbx_description
1 polymer ?
#
loop_
_entity_poly.entity_id
_entity_poly.type
_entity_poly.pdbx_seq_one_letter_code
_entity_poly.pdbx_strand_id
1 'polypeptide(L)'
;MATVHRTTMSPGKLELITDWLPQQKWYAGGPATPDLTNAGGFRLDDPEGEVGIEFMVVVDSAAEEPVAYLVPLSYRGAALEGAPDEALLGTSEHGVLGTRWIYDGTHDPVVQAQLGALLRGQAEPQHQRESDTPDPSVTVRGTGPDGGFDVRINRVLTSAEAEERPEAHLVAGWTWPDGTAARGVFAAVAS
;
A
#
# COMPACT_ATOMS: atom_id res chain seq x y z
N MET A 1 -13.72 11.02 -2.65
CA MET A 1 -13.19 10.25 -3.80
C MET A 1 -11.83 10.81 -4.18
N ALA A 2 -10.83 9.95 -4.35
CA ALA A 2 -9.47 10.34 -4.66
C ALA A 2 -9.27 10.56 -6.16
N THR A 3 -8.88 11.77 -6.56
CA THR A 3 -8.54 12.08 -7.96
C THR A 3 -7.11 11.70 -8.28
N VAL A 4 -6.90 10.95 -9.38
CA VAL A 4 -5.57 10.67 -9.94
C VAL A 4 -5.18 11.80 -10.90
N HIS A 5 -4.20 12.61 -10.50
CA HIS A 5 -3.62 13.62 -11.39
C HIS A 5 -2.53 13.01 -12.27
N ARG A 6 -2.64 13.19 -13.59
CA ARG A 6 -1.55 12.91 -14.53
C ARG A 6 -0.55 14.06 -14.50
N THR A 7 0.36 14.02 -13.52
CA THR A 7 1.39 15.04 -13.32
C THR A 7 2.69 14.40 -12.81
N THR A 8 3.74 15.19 -12.71
CA THR A 8 5.01 14.81 -12.11
C THR A 8 4.97 14.90 -10.58
N MET A 9 5.81 14.07 -9.96
CA MET A 9 6.18 14.09 -8.55
C MET A 9 7.71 14.09 -8.48
N SER A 10 8.30 14.91 -7.59
CA SER A 10 9.75 14.95 -7.40
C SER A 10 10.10 15.17 -5.92
N PRO A 11 10.79 14.22 -5.27
CA PRO A 11 11.14 12.88 -5.75
C PRO A 11 9.91 12.03 -6.11
N GLY A 12 10.09 11.04 -6.98
CA GLY A 12 9.05 10.08 -7.35
C GLY A 12 8.76 9.07 -6.23
N LYS A 13 7.61 8.40 -6.29
CA LYS A 13 7.23 7.38 -5.29
C LYS A 13 8.25 6.26 -5.16
N LEU A 14 8.72 5.72 -6.30
CA LEU A 14 9.72 4.65 -6.29
C LEU A 14 11.05 5.13 -5.70
N GLU A 15 11.48 6.36 -6.00
CA GLU A 15 12.71 6.93 -5.43
C GLU A 15 12.61 7.00 -3.90
N LEU A 16 11.50 7.51 -3.36
CA LEU A 16 11.26 7.56 -1.92
C LEU A 16 11.22 6.16 -1.27
N ILE A 17 10.59 5.19 -1.93
CA ILE A 17 10.53 3.82 -1.42
C ILE A 17 11.93 3.16 -1.48
N THR A 18 12.72 3.40 -2.52
CA THR A 18 14.08 2.86 -2.64
C THR A 18 14.97 3.28 -1.47
N ASP A 19 14.85 4.53 -1.01
CA ASP A 19 15.63 5.03 0.13
C ASP A 19 15.09 4.53 1.48
N TRP A 20 13.78 4.42 1.61
CA TRP A 20 13.11 4.08 2.86
C TRP A 20 13.05 2.57 3.16
N LEU A 21 12.83 1.75 2.13
CA LEU A 21 12.56 0.30 2.26
C LEU A 21 13.70 -0.48 2.94
N PRO A 22 14.99 -0.24 2.64
CA PRO A 22 16.10 -0.97 3.28
C PRO A 22 16.23 -0.73 4.79
N GLN A 23 15.63 0.34 5.31
CA GLN A 23 15.69 0.71 6.73
C GLN A 23 14.68 -0.10 7.56
N GLN A 24 13.78 -0.85 6.91
CA GLN A 24 12.70 -1.57 7.56
C GLN A 24 13.14 -2.94 8.05
N LYS A 25 12.73 -3.29 9.27
CA LYS A 25 13.10 -4.58 9.91
C LYS A 25 12.62 -5.82 9.15
N TRP A 26 11.62 -5.66 8.28
CA TRP A 26 11.02 -6.73 7.49
C TRP A 26 11.52 -6.77 6.04
N TYR A 27 12.45 -5.88 5.66
CA TYR A 27 13.07 -5.91 4.33
C TYR A 27 13.89 -7.19 4.13
N ALA A 28 13.76 -7.80 2.96
CA ALA A 28 14.34 -9.11 2.64
C ALA A 28 15.28 -9.09 1.41
N GLY A 29 15.54 -7.93 0.79
CA GLY A 29 16.33 -7.81 -0.45
C GLY A 29 17.86 -7.74 -0.26
N GLY A 30 18.35 -7.86 0.98
CA GLY A 30 19.78 -7.90 1.29
C GLY A 30 20.44 -6.51 1.41
N PRO A 31 21.77 -6.41 1.36
CA PRO A 31 22.47 -5.16 1.61
C PRO A 31 22.62 -4.23 0.39
N ALA A 32 22.26 -4.70 -0.82
CA ALA A 32 22.35 -3.89 -2.03
C ALA A 32 21.23 -2.84 -2.08
N THR A 33 21.43 -1.77 -2.86
CA THR A 33 20.35 -0.83 -3.16
C THR A 33 19.24 -1.55 -3.91
N PRO A 34 17.96 -1.44 -3.48
CA PRO A 34 16.84 -2.08 -4.17
C PRO A 34 16.70 -1.64 -5.63
N ASP A 35 16.36 -2.58 -6.51
CA ASP A 35 15.95 -2.31 -7.89
C ASP A 35 14.44 -2.47 -8.00
N LEU A 36 13.71 -1.39 -7.70
CA LEU A 36 12.27 -1.41 -7.53
C LEU A 36 11.49 -1.14 -8.82
N THR A 37 10.53 -2.01 -9.09
CA THR A 37 9.51 -1.80 -10.13
C THR A 37 8.12 -1.79 -9.53
N ASN A 38 7.21 -0.98 -10.07
CA ASN A 38 5.80 -1.02 -9.69
C ASN A 38 5.15 -2.25 -10.31
N ALA A 39 4.65 -3.14 -9.46
CA ALA A 39 4.09 -4.43 -9.83
C ALA A 39 2.56 -4.52 -9.67
N GLY A 40 1.91 -3.43 -9.23
CA GLY A 40 0.47 -3.40 -9.00
C GLY A 40 0.09 -2.62 -7.75
N GLY A 41 -1.14 -2.86 -7.28
CA GLY A 41 -1.68 -2.19 -6.11
C GLY A 41 -3.07 -1.62 -6.36
N PHE A 42 -3.59 -0.92 -5.36
CA PHE A 42 -4.91 -0.31 -5.40
C PHE A 42 -4.95 0.94 -4.53
N ARG A 43 -6.06 1.67 -4.58
CA ARG A 43 -6.30 2.87 -3.78
C ARG A 43 -7.54 2.69 -2.91
N LEU A 44 -7.60 3.49 -1.85
CA LEU A 44 -8.82 3.71 -1.10
C LEU A 44 -9.13 5.21 -1.08
N ASP A 45 -10.40 5.52 -0.89
CA ASP A 45 -10.85 6.89 -0.75
C ASP A 45 -10.85 7.30 0.72
N ASP A 46 -10.31 8.48 0.99
CA ASP A 46 -10.59 9.19 2.23
C ASP A 46 -11.98 9.84 2.13
N PRO A 47 -12.91 9.56 3.06
CA PRO A 47 -14.23 10.18 3.11
C PRO A 47 -14.17 11.72 3.18
N GLU A 48 -13.15 12.26 3.85
CA GLU A 48 -12.97 13.71 3.98
C GLU A 48 -12.18 14.31 2.80
N GLY A 49 -11.53 13.46 1.99
CA GLY A 49 -10.80 13.87 0.79
C GLY A 49 -9.45 14.55 1.04
N GLU A 50 -8.93 14.50 2.26
CA GLU A 50 -7.70 15.20 2.67
C GLU A 50 -6.44 14.32 2.53
N VAL A 51 -6.61 13.00 2.61
CA VAL A 51 -5.52 12.01 2.55
C VAL A 51 -5.64 11.16 1.29
N GLY A 52 -4.60 11.19 0.45
CA GLY A 52 -4.47 10.17 -0.59
C GLY A 52 -4.07 8.84 0.03
N ILE A 53 -4.76 7.74 -0.31
CA ILE A 53 -4.43 6.39 0.19
C ILE A 53 -4.09 5.47 -0.98
N GLU A 54 -2.95 4.78 -0.90
CA GLU A 54 -2.52 3.82 -1.90
C GLU A 54 -1.83 2.63 -1.25
N PHE A 55 -2.12 1.44 -1.75
CA PHE A 55 -1.47 0.20 -1.38
C PHE A 55 -0.67 -0.26 -2.60
N MET A 56 0.60 0.11 -2.66
CA MET A 56 1.46 -0.15 -3.81
C MET A 56 2.18 -1.48 -3.65
N VAL A 57 2.22 -2.29 -4.70
CA VAL A 57 3.13 -3.43 -4.76
C VAL A 57 4.39 -3.01 -5.50
N VAL A 58 5.54 -3.20 -4.87
CA VAL A 58 6.85 -3.02 -5.50
C VAL A 58 7.58 -4.35 -5.51
N VAL A 59 8.25 -4.67 -6.62
CA VAL A 59 9.15 -5.82 -6.69
C VAL A 59 10.59 -5.33 -6.73
N ASP A 60 11.38 -5.83 -5.77
CA ASP A 60 12.83 -5.67 -5.74
C ASP A 60 13.49 -6.82 -6.49
N SER A 61 14.26 -6.48 -7.52
CA SER A 61 14.99 -7.46 -8.35
C SER A 61 16.51 -7.46 -8.08
N ALA A 62 16.98 -6.77 -7.03
CA ALA A 62 18.39 -6.73 -6.68
C ALA A 62 18.91 -8.03 -6.06
N ALA A 63 18.03 -8.83 -5.45
CA ALA A 63 18.35 -10.14 -4.88
C ALA A 63 18.34 -11.25 -5.95
N GLU A 64 18.90 -12.43 -5.62
CA GLU A 64 18.90 -13.60 -6.51
C GLU A 64 17.49 -14.06 -6.89
N GLU A 65 16.57 -14.02 -5.94
CA GLU A 65 15.13 -14.20 -6.16
C GLU A 65 14.39 -12.87 -5.95
N PRO A 66 13.59 -12.39 -6.91
CA PRO A 66 12.82 -11.16 -6.75
C PRO A 66 11.86 -11.21 -5.56
N VAL A 67 11.78 -10.12 -4.79
CA VAL A 67 10.91 -10.03 -3.61
C VAL A 67 9.81 -9.00 -3.84
N ALA A 68 8.55 -9.40 -3.66
CA ALA A 68 7.40 -8.51 -3.73
C ALA A 68 7.07 -7.94 -2.34
N TYR A 69 6.94 -6.62 -2.25
CA TYR A 69 6.56 -5.89 -1.05
C TYR A 69 5.26 -5.14 -1.23
N LEU A 70 4.41 -5.17 -0.21
CA LEU A 70 3.26 -4.30 -0.10
C LEU A 70 3.64 -3.06 0.73
N VAL A 71 3.46 -1.89 0.14
CA VAL A 71 3.75 -0.59 0.75
C VAL A 71 2.45 0.23 0.80
N PRO A 72 1.74 0.23 1.93
CA PRO A 72 0.70 1.21 2.20
C PRO A 72 1.31 2.60 2.27
N LEU A 73 0.69 3.57 1.61
CA LEU A 73 1.14 4.95 1.52
C LEU A 73 -0.01 5.89 1.85
N SER A 74 0.29 6.91 2.65
CA SER A 74 -0.56 8.09 2.76
C SER A 74 0.12 9.32 2.16
N TYR A 75 -0.67 10.15 1.47
CA TYR A 75 -0.23 11.41 0.87
C TYR A 75 -0.98 12.55 1.56
N ARG A 76 -0.26 13.34 2.37
CA ARG A 76 -0.85 14.45 3.13
C ARG A 76 -0.37 15.80 2.61
N GLY A 77 -1.24 16.81 2.69
CA GLY A 77 -0.90 18.20 2.37
C GLY A 77 -0.12 18.94 3.47
N ALA A 78 0.08 18.30 4.63
CA ALA A 78 0.89 18.79 5.74
C ALA A 78 1.49 17.59 6.49
N ALA A 79 2.51 17.84 7.33
CA ALA A 79 3.10 16.82 8.18
C ALA A 79 2.06 16.20 9.14
N LEU A 80 2.13 14.88 9.33
CA LEU A 80 1.30 14.14 10.28
C LEU A 80 1.83 14.34 11.70
N GLU A 81 1.03 14.96 12.56
CA GLU A 81 1.36 15.14 13.97
C GLU A 81 1.43 13.78 14.70
N GLY A 82 2.49 13.57 15.48
CA GLY A 82 2.67 12.37 16.30
C GLY A 82 3.09 11.11 15.55
N ALA A 83 3.27 11.17 14.23
CA ALA A 83 3.89 10.07 13.49
C ALA A 83 5.37 9.90 13.91
N PRO A 84 5.85 8.65 14.08
CA PRO A 84 7.25 8.42 14.34
C PRO A 84 8.09 8.78 13.11
N ASP A 85 9.35 9.18 13.32
CA ASP A 85 10.22 9.65 12.24
C ASP A 85 10.41 8.59 11.15
N GLU A 86 10.51 7.31 11.52
CA GLU A 86 10.64 6.19 10.58
C GLU A 86 9.41 5.97 9.69
N ALA A 87 8.26 6.53 10.04
CA ALA A 87 7.06 6.44 9.20
C ALA A 87 7.13 7.39 8.00
N LEU A 88 7.93 8.46 8.04
CA LEU A 88 8.06 9.38 6.92
C LEU A 88 9.01 8.80 5.86
N LEU A 89 8.48 8.51 4.67
CA LEU A 89 9.32 8.17 3.51
C LEU A 89 10.03 9.41 2.99
N GLY A 90 9.33 10.55 2.99
CA GLY A 90 9.87 11.84 2.61
C GLY A 90 8.80 12.81 2.11
N THR A 91 9.23 13.94 1.58
CA THR A 91 8.37 14.93 0.93
C THR A 91 8.55 14.91 -0.58
N SER A 92 7.48 15.14 -1.33
CA SER A 92 7.49 15.21 -2.79
C SER A 92 6.74 16.44 -3.28
N GLU A 93 7.28 17.14 -4.27
CA GLU A 93 6.59 18.22 -4.98
C GLU A 93 5.68 17.64 -6.05
N HIS A 94 4.37 17.76 -5.86
CA HIS A 94 3.35 17.29 -6.80
C HIS A 94 2.87 18.46 -7.66
N GLY A 95 2.98 18.32 -8.99
CA GLY A 95 2.74 19.44 -9.93
C GLY A 95 1.34 20.08 -9.89
N VAL A 96 0.34 19.43 -9.28
CA VAL A 96 -1.02 19.98 -9.08
C VAL A 96 -1.32 20.28 -7.62
N LEU A 97 -0.72 19.54 -6.68
CA LEU A 97 -1.14 19.55 -5.28
C LEU A 97 -0.10 20.26 -4.39
N GLY A 98 1.03 20.71 -4.94
CA GLY A 98 2.15 21.26 -4.18
C GLY A 98 2.87 20.18 -3.38
N THR A 99 3.56 20.59 -2.32
CA THR A 99 4.30 19.68 -1.43
C THR A 99 3.36 18.64 -0.80
N ARG A 100 3.81 17.39 -0.81
CA ARG A 100 3.13 16.25 -0.21
C ARG A 100 4.07 15.53 0.74
N TRP A 101 3.59 15.24 1.94
CA TRP A 101 4.27 14.39 2.91
C TRP A 101 3.79 12.96 2.70
N ILE A 102 4.74 12.04 2.49
CA ILE A 102 4.46 10.66 2.14
C ILE A 102 4.90 9.77 3.29
N TYR A 103 3.94 9.07 3.89
CA TYR A 103 4.17 8.21 5.04
C TYR A 103 3.88 6.75 4.72
N ASP A 104 4.50 5.85 5.50
CA ASP A 104 4.05 4.47 5.62
C ASP A 104 2.64 4.49 6.21
N GLY A 105 1.68 4.08 5.38
CA GLY A 105 0.26 4.11 5.71
C GLY A 105 -0.10 3.27 6.93
N THR A 106 0.76 2.36 7.39
CA THR A 106 0.52 1.66 8.67
C THR A 106 0.53 2.59 9.88
N HIS A 107 1.10 3.78 9.78
CA HIS A 107 1.12 4.77 10.86
C HIS A 107 0.05 5.86 10.70
N ASP A 108 -0.71 5.83 9.61
CA ASP A 108 -1.73 6.83 9.34
C ASP A 108 -3.12 6.35 9.78
N PRO A 109 -3.79 7.05 10.71
CA PRO A 109 -5.09 6.63 11.23
C PRO A 109 -6.18 6.60 10.15
N VAL A 110 -6.07 7.43 9.10
CA VAL A 110 -7.04 7.44 8.00
C VAL A 110 -6.87 6.20 7.12
N VAL A 111 -5.63 5.79 6.85
CA VAL A 111 -5.35 4.54 6.12
C VAL A 111 -5.84 3.32 6.90
N GLN A 112 -5.57 3.25 8.20
CA GLN A 112 -6.04 2.15 9.05
C GLN A 112 -7.57 2.07 9.10
N ALA A 113 -8.24 3.22 9.27
CA ALA A 113 -9.70 3.29 9.28
C ALA A 113 -10.31 2.81 7.95
N GLN A 114 -9.75 3.23 6.82
CA GLN A 114 -10.25 2.82 5.49
C GLN A 114 -9.94 1.36 5.17
N LEU A 115 -8.79 0.83 5.60
CA LEU A 115 -8.51 -0.60 5.47
C LEU A 115 -9.46 -1.46 6.31
N GLY A 116 -9.78 -1.02 7.53
CA GLY A 116 -10.80 -1.66 8.36
C GLY A 116 -12.20 -1.58 7.74
N ALA A 117 -12.57 -0.43 7.15
CA ALA A 117 -13.82 -0.27 6.42
C ALA A 117 -13.90 -1.20 5.21
N LEU A 118 -12.82 -1.33 4.43
CA LEU A 118 -12.73 -2.27 3.33
C LEU A 118 -12.97 -3.71 3.79
N LEU A 119 -12.31 -4.16 4.86
CA LEU A 119 -12.49 -5.51 5.42
C LEU A 119 -13.91 -5.77 5.95
N ARG A 120 -14.67 -4.72 6.27
CA ARG A 120 -16.11 -4.78 6.62
C ARG A 120 -17.04 -4.63 5.41
N GLY A 121 -16.52 -4.47 4.20
CA GLY A 121 -17.32 -4.20 3.00
C GLY A 121 -17.96 -2.80 2.98
N GLN A 122 -17.40 -1.86 3.74
CA GLN A 122 -17.88 -0.47 3.89
C GLN A 122 -17.07 0.55 3.07
N ALA A 123 -15.98 0.11 2.44
CA ALA A 123 -15.20 0.89 1.49
C ALA A 123 -14.95 0.04 0.23
N GLU A 124 -14.77 0.71 -0.91
CA GLU A 124 -14.57 0.07 -2.21
C GLU A 124 -13.14 0.32 -2.70
N PRO A 125 -12.39 -0.72 -3.10
CA PRO A 125 -11.05 -0.54 -3.66
C PRO A 125 -11.14 0.16 -5.01
N GLN A 126 -10.28 1.14 -5.22
CA GLN A 126 -10.21 1.95 -6.44
C GLN A 126 -8.96 1.61 -7.24
N HIS A 127 -9.02 1.80 -8.56
CA HIS A 127 -7.94 1.55 -9.49
C HIS A 127 -6.76 2.50 -9.22
N GLN A 128 -5.53 1.98 -9.29
CA GLN A 128 -4.34 2.75 -8.93
C GLN A 128 -4.02 3.93 -9.87
N ARG A 129 -4.60 3.96 -11.08
CA ARG A 129 -4.25 4.93 -12.14
C ARG A 129 -5.44 5.70 -12.71
N GLU A 130 -6.66 5.35 -12.31
CA GLU A 130 -7.89 5.93 -12.87
C GLU A 130 -8.77 6.42 -11.72
N SER A 131 -9.21 7.67 -11.81
CA SER A 131 -10.11 8.26 -10.81
C SER A 131 -11.47 7.57 -10.85
N ASP A 132 -12.13 7.48 -9.69
CA ASP A 132 -13.54 7.08 -9.57
C ASP A 132 -13.85 5.74 -10.26
N THR A 133 -12.87 4.83 -10.27
CA THR A 133 -12.92 3.56 -10.99
C THR A 133 -12.68 2.43 -10.00
N PRO A 134 -13.70 1.63 -9.66
CA PRO A 134 -13.52 0.47 -8.80
C PRO A 134 -12.53 -0.54 -9.37
N ASP A 135 -11.75 -1.19 -8.51
CA ASP A 135 -10.82 -2.26 -8.87
C ASP A 135 -11.38 -3.64 -8.48
N PRO A 136 -12.06 -4.35 -9.40
CA PRO A 136 -12.65 -5.65 -9.11
C PRO A 136 -11.61 -6.77 -8.92
N SER A 137 -10.33 -6.51 -9.20
CA SER A 137 -9.26 -7.48 -8.97
C SER A 137 -8.89 -7.57 -7.49
N VAL A 138 -9.28 -6.59 -6.68
CA VAL A 138 -9.07 -6.53 -5.23
C VAL A 138 -10.31 -7.08 -4.54
N THR A 139 -10.15 -8.21 -3.84
CA THR A 139 -11.28 -8.95 -3.25
C THR A 139 -11.11 -9.11 -1.75
N VAL A 140 -12.14 -8.77 -0.98
CA VAL A 140 -12.25 -9.17 0.42
C VAL A 140 -12.93 -10.52 0.50
N ARG A 141 -12.36 -11.43 1.28
CA ARG A 141 -12.92 -12.74 1.62
C ARG A 141 -13.36 -12.69 3.08
N GLY A 142 -14.55 -13.21 3.35
CA GLY A 142 -15.16 -13.09 4.68
C GLY A 142 -15.61 -11.67 4.98
N THR A 143 -15.93 -11.40 6.25
CA THR A 143 -16.40 -10.09 6.72
C THR A 143 -15.84 -9.85 8.11
N GLY A 144 -15.12 -8.74 8.29
CA GLY A 144 -14.56 -8.38 9.59
C GLY A 144 -15.63 -8.23 10.67
N PRO A 145 -15.29 -8.43 11.95
CA PRO A 145 -16.27 -8.40 13.03
C PRO A 145 -16.87 -7.00 13.22
N ASP A 146 -18.06 -6.97 13.79
CA ASP A 146 -18.69 -5.74 14.28
C ASP A 146 -17.91 -5.22 15.48
N GLY A 147 -17.06 -4.21 15.29
CA GLY A 147 -16.26 -3.59 16.35
C GLY A 147 -14.85 -3.23 15.91
N GLY A 148 -14.03 -2.87 16.91
CA GLY A 148 -12.60 -2.64 16.72
C GLY A 148 -11.86 -3.97 16.58
N PHE A 149 -10.98 -4.06 15.58
CA PHE A 149 -10.09 -5.19 15.37
C PHE A 149 -8.75 -4.69 14.85
N ASP A 150 -7.71 -5.44 15.14
CA ASP A 150 -6.39 -5.18 14.58
C ASP A 150 -6.29 -5.75 13.16
N VAL A 151 -5.58 -5.05 12.29
CA VAL A 151 -5.33 -5.51 10.91
C VAL A 151 -3.85 -5.81 10.76
N ARG A 152 -3.56 -7.06 10.40
CA ARG A 152 -2.21 -7.51 10.04
C ARG A 152 -2.00 -7.29 8.54
N ILE A 153 -0.99 -6.52 8.18
CA ILE A 153 -0.57 -6.31 6.78
C ILE A 153 0.62 -7.21 6.44
N ASN A 154 0.53 -7.94 5.33
CA ASN A 154 1.63 -8.74 4.80
C ASN A 154 2.59 -7.82 4.03
N ARG A 155 3.66 -7.36 4.70
CA ARG A 155 4.67 -6.47 4.10
C ARG A 155 5.48 -7.14 3.00
N VAL A 156 5.78 -8.43 3.18
CA VAL A 156 6.42 -9.30 2.18
C VAL A 156 5.36 -10.23 1.62
N LEU A 157 5.12 -10.18 0.32
CA LEU A 157 4.05 -10.92 -0.34
C LEU A 157 4.55 -12.30 -0.79
N THR A 158 3.72 -13.31 -0.56
CA THR A 158 3.93 -14.66 -1.06
C THR A 158 2.72 -15.07 -1.90
N SER A 159 2.96 -15.80 -2.99
CA SER A 159 1.92 -16.20 -3.94
C SER A 159 1.08 -17.41 -3.51
N ALA A 160 1.20 -17.84 -2.24
CA ALA A 160 0.42 -18.94 -1.71
C ALA A 160 -0.94 -18.43 -1.21
N GLU A 161 -2.03 -19.15 -1.52
CA GLU A 161 -3.24 -19.01 -0.71
C GLU A 161 -2.86 -19.42 0.71
N ALA A 162 -2.98 -18.50 1.68
CA ALA A 162 -2.64 -18.79 3.07
C ALA A 162 -3.32 -20.10 3.51
N GLU A 163 -2.54 -21.06 4.00
CA GLU A 163 -3.03 -22.36 4.47
C GLU A 163 -4.05 -22.17 5.61
N GLU A 164 -3.84 -21.13 6.43
CA GLU A 164 -4.79 -20.61 7.39
C GLU A 164 -5.59 -19.46 6.78
N ARG A 165 -6.91 -19.63 6.72
CA ARG A 165 -7.86 -18.65 6.17
C ARG A 165 -8.44 -17.81 7.32
N PRO A 166 -7.85 -16.65 7.65
CA PRO A 166 -8.41 -15.75 8.66
C PRO A 166 -9.84 -15.34 8.29
N GLU A 167 -10.65 -15.07 9.31
CA GLU A 167 -12.11 -14.81 9.19
C GLU A 167 -12.45 -13.75 8.15
N ALA A 168 -11.61 -12.70 8.05
CA ALA A 168 -11.69 -11.72 6.98
C ALA A 168 -10.29 -11.31 6.48
N HIS A 169 -10.12 -11.31 5.17
CA HIS A 169 -8.84 -10.94 4.54
C HIS A 169 -8.99 -10.36 3.15
N LEU A 170 -8.06 -9.48 2.82
CA LEU A 170 -7.91 -8.81 1.55
C LEU A 170 -6.95 -9.59 0.65
N VAL A 171 -7.37 -9.89 -0.58
CA VAL A 171 -6.57 -10.57 -1.60
C VAL A 171 -6.50 -9.70 -2.84
N ALA A 172 -5.30 -9.49 -3.37
CA ALA A 172 -5.07 -8.76 -4.61
C ALA A 172 -3.90 -9.38 -5.40
N GLY A 173 -3.79 -9.00 -6.66
CA GLY A 173 -2.77 -9.50 -7.58
C GLY A 173 -1.59 -8.53 -7.75
N TRP A 174 -0.47 -9.06 -8.22
CA TRP A 174 0.67 -8.29 -8.71
C TRP A 174 1.31 -9.03 -9.90
N THR A 175 2.22 -8.35 -10.59
CA THR A 175 2.93 -8.90 -11.75
C THR A 175 4.43 -8.89 -11.48
N TRP A 176 5.06 -10.05 -11.62
CA TRP A 176 6.51 -10.19 -11.55
C TRP A 176 7.21 -9.53 -12.76
N PRO A 177 8.51 -9.21 -12.65
CA PRO A 177 9.26 -8.57 -13.75
C PRO A 177 9.27 -9.38 -15.07
N ASP A 178 9.11 -10.71 -15.00
CA ASP A 178 9.00 -11.60 -16.16
C ASP A 178 7.60 -11.59 -16.82
N GLY A 179 6.65 -10.83 -16.27
CA GLY A 179 5.26 -10.75 -16.71
C GLY A 179 4.34 -11.78 -16.06
N THR A 180 4.85 -12.67 -15.20
CA THR A 180 4.04 -13.69 -14.51
C THR A 180 3.12 -13.02 -13.50
N ALA A 181 1.82 -13.32 -13.57
CA ALA A 181 0.85 -12.85 -12.58
C ALA A 181 0.91 -13.69 -11.29
N ALA A 182 0.83 -13.02 -10.16
CA ALA A 182 0.71 -13.63 -8.83
C ALA A 182 -0.44 -13.00 -8.06
N ARG A 183 -0.90 -13.70 -7.02
CA ARG A 183 -1.99 -13.28 -6.14
C ARG A 183 -1.73 -13.81 -4.74
N GLY A 184 -2.12 -13.04 -3.73
CA GLY A 184 -1.87 -13.38 -2.33
C GLY A 184 -2.64 -12.50 -1.37
N VAL A 185 -2.54 -12.82 -0.08
CA VAL A 185 -3.18 -12.04 0.98
C VAL A 185 -2.37 -10.78 1.24
N PHE A 186 -3.01 -9.61 1.17
CA PHE A 186 -2.38 -8.32 1.42
C PHE A 186 -2.55 -7.89 2.88
N ALA A 187 -3.74 -8.13 3.44
CA ALA A 187 -4.07 -7.81 4.82
C ALA A 187 -5.13 -8.77 5.36
N ALA A 188 -5.16 -8.98 6.67
CA ALA A 188 -6.15 -9.81 7.34
C ALA A 188 -6.49 -9.25 8.73
N VAL A 189 -7.70 -9.55 9.21
CA VAL A 189 -8.04 -9.36 10.62
C VAL A 189 -7.09 -10.22 11.47
N ALA A 190 -6.48 -9.61 12.48
CA ALA A 190 -5.66 -10.33 13.45
C ALA A 190 -6.57 -11.05 14.45
N SER A 191 -6.20 -12.28 14.78
CA SER A 191 -6.85 -13.14 15.79
C SER A 191 -6.43 -12.78 17.21
#